data_AF-A0A131ZAG8-F1
#
_entry.id   AF-A0A131ZAG8-F1
#
_cell.length_a   1.000
_cell.length_b   1.000
_cell.length_c   1.000
_cell.angle_alpha   90.00
_cell.angle_beta   90.00
_cell.angle_gamma   90.00
#
_symmetry.space_group_name_H-M   'P 1'
#
loop_
_entity.id
_entity.type
_entity.pdbx_description
1 polymer ?
#
loop_
_entity_poly.entity_id
_entity_poly.type
_entity_poly.pdbx_seq_one_letter_code
_entity_poly.pdbx_strand_id
1 'polypeptide(L)'
;HGKMAVAGYGRGLQRATSKAHFGKEYSFAVHFSIYCDRRFPLLCTYPEACQCHPRAPLGRWSRLHYRYENGRCLRGGFVGNCNGFFSDVACQAACIRAWGPRG
;
A
#
# COMPACT_ATOMS: atom_id res chain seq x y z
N HIS A 1 4.92 32.35 18.94
CA HIS A 1 4.83 33.04 17.63
C HIS A 1 5.08 32.04 16.51
N GLY A 2 4.25 32.07 15.44
CA GLY A 2 4.53 31.48 14.12
C GLY A 2 4.06 30.03 13.95
N LYS A 3 2.88 29.73 13.40
CA LYS A 3 2.37 29.81 12.00
C LYS A 3 2.74 28.59 11.14
N MET A 4 1.69 28.02 10.57
CA MET A 4 1.61 26.93 9.59
C MET A 4 2.44 27.20 8.32
N ALA A 5 2.88 26.13 7.65
CA ALA A 5 3.12 26.15 6.21
C ALA A 5 2.68 24.82 5.59
N VAL A 6 1.67 24.91 4.73
CA VAL A 6 1.24 23.88 3.79
C VAL A 6 1.88 24.24 2.44
N ALA A 7 2.61 23.32 1.82
CA ALA A 7 3.03 23.38 0.42
C ALA A 7 3.18 21.92 -0.04
N GLY A 8 2.59 21.44 -1.14
CA GLY A 8 2.34 22.09 -2.42
C GLY A 8 3.09 21.26 -3.47
N TYR A 9 2.35 20.66 -4.40
CA TYR A 9 2.82 19.77 -5.47
C TYR A 9 3.96 20.37 -6.31
N GLY A 10 4.94 19.55 -6.72
CA GLY A 10 5.95 19.94 -7.70
C GLY A 10 6.70 18.76 -8.30
N ARG A 11 6.44 18.48 -9.58
CA ARG A 11 7.18 17.53 -10.44
C ARG A 11 8.65 17.97 -10.56
N GLY A 12 9.58 17.03 -10.40
CA GLY A 12 11.01 17.30 -10.60
C GLY A 12 11.78 16.01 -10.84
N LEU A 13 11.92 15.64 -12.12
CA LEU A 13 12.88 14.65 -12.59
C LEU A 13 14.29 15.18 -12.31
N GLN A 14 14.97 14.69 -11.28
CA GLN A 14 16.39 14.97 -11.08
C GLN A 14 17.15 13.66 -10.88
N ARG A 15 17.88 13.31 -11.94
CA ARG A 15 18.96 12.32 -11.95
C ARG A 15 20.04 12.83 -11.00
N ALA A 16 20.09 12.29 -9.78
CA ALA A 16 21.18 12.53 -8.85
C ALA A 16 21.96 11.22 -8.69
N THR A 17 23.07 11.14 -9.40
CA THR A 17 24.12 10.14 -9.18
C THR A 17 24.87 10.49 -7.90
N SER A 18 24.54 9.83 -6.79
CA SER A 18 25.35 9.89 -5.58
C SER A 18 25.42 8.49 -4.95
N LYS A 19 26.52 7.81 -5.23
CA LYS A 19 27.02 6.63 -4.50
C LYS A 19 27.14 6.97 -3.02
N ALA A 20 26.97 5.94 -2.18
CA ALA A 20 27.21 5.89 -0.73
C ALA A 20 26.05 6.38 0.18
N HIS A 21 24.99 5.58 0.30
CA HIS A 21 24.19 5.36 1.54
C HIS A 21 23.34 4.07 1.41
N PHE A 22 23.92 3.03 0.78
CA PHE A 22 23.22 1.83 0.29
C PHE A 22 23.12 0.73 1.36
N GLY A 23 22.43 0.96 2.47
CA GLY A 23 22.33 -0.09 3.51
C GLY A 23 21.25 0.01 4.57
N LYS A 24 20.75 1.21 4.92
CA LYS A 24 19.76 1.33 6.02
C LYS A 24 18.33 1.66 5.57
N GLU A 25 18.15 2.43 4.50
CA GLU A 25 16.79 2.73 3.98
C GLU A 25 16.22 1.60 3.11
N TYR A 26 17.07 0.89 2.37
CA TYR A 26 16.66 -0.25 1.54
C TYR A 26 16.14 -1.43 2.38
N SER A 27 16.69 -1.64 3.57
CA SER A 27 16.24 -2.70 4.46
C SER A 27 14.83 -2.44 5.00
N PHE A 28 14.44 -1.19 5.25
CA PHE A 28 13.11 -0.88 5.77
C PHE A 28 12.00 -1.03 4.69
N ALA A 29 12.28 -0.60 3.46
CA ALA A 29 11.35 -0.76 2.33
C ALA A 29 11.20 -2.23 1.88
N VAL A 30 12.28 -3.01 1.96
CA VAL A 30 12.25 -4.45 1.69
C VAL A 30 11.56 -5.20 2.83
N HIS A 31 11.82 -4.87 4.09
CA HIS A 31 11.22 -5.57 5.23
C HIS A 31 9.72 -5.31 5.37
N PHE A 32 9.24 -4.07 5.11
CA PHE A 32 7.80 -3.77 5.06
C PHE A 32 7.10 -4.41 3.85
N SER A 33 7.83 -4.69 2.76
CA SER A 33 7.28 -5.37 1.58
C SER A 33 6.97 -6.85 1.81
N ILE A 34 7.71 -7.55 2.67
CA ILE A 34 7.51 -9.00 2.88
C ILE A 34 6.15 -9.25 3.56
N TYR A 35 5.79 -8.45 4.56
CA TYR A 35 4.51 -8.55 5.28
C TYR A 35 3.29 -8.23 4.41
N CYS A 36 3.50 -7.58 3.26
CA CYS A 36 2.46 -7.22 2.31
C CYS A 36 2.43 -8.12 1.07
N ASP A 37 3.29 -9.14 0.99
CA ASP A 37 3.35 -10.07 -0.13
C ASP A 37 2.45 -11.29 0.12
N ARG A 38 1.44 -11.44 -0.73
CA ARG A 38 0.48 -12.54 -0.69
C ARG A 38 1.10 -13.91 -0.92
N ARG A 39 2.34 -14.01 -1.41
CA ARG A 39 3.11 -15.27 -1.44
C ARG A 39 3.32 -15.84 -0.04
N PHE A 40 3.20 -15.03 1.00
CA PHE A 40 3.20 -15.44 2.40
C PHE A 40 1.80 -15.20 3.00
N PRO A 41 0.80 -16.06 2.70
CA PRO A 41 -0.61 -15.79 3.01
C PRO A 41 -0.89 -15.63 4.51
N LEU A 42 -0.06 -16.22 5.36
CA LEU A 42 -0.10 -16.05 6.82
C LEU A 42 0.19 -14.60 7.28
N LEU A 43 0.70 -13.74 6.40
CA LEU A 43 1.01 -12.34 6.68
C LEU A 43 -0.09 -11.37 6.23
N CYS A 44 -1.02 -11.80 5.37
CA CYS A 44 -2.16 -10.97 4.95
C CYS A 44 -3.30 -11.01 5.99
N THR A 45 -3.03 -10.56 7.22
CA THR A 45 -4.05 -10.44 8.27
C THR A 45 -4.87 -9.18 8.05
N TYR A 46 -6.19 -9.29 8.00
CA TYR A 46 -7.09 -8.14 7.84
C TYR A 46 -7.75 -7.80 9.18
N PRO A 47 -7.90 -6.51 9.52
CA PRO A 47 -7.78 -5.34 8.64
C PRO A 47 -6.37 -4.73 8.51
N GLU A 48 -5.35 -5.25 9.20
CA GLU A 48 -4.00 -4.66 9.26
C GLU A 48 -3.35 -4.56 7.88
N ALA A 49 -3.51 -5.59 7.04
CA ALA A 49 -3.01 -5.64 5.67
C ALA A 49 -3.64 -4.60 4.73
N CYS A 50 -4.73 -3.94 5.13
CA CYS A 50 -5.27 -2.79 4.40
C CYS A 50 -4.35 -1.56 4.48
N GLN A 51 -3.41 -1.53 5.43
CA GLN A 51 -2.39 -0.48 5.56
C GLN A 51 -1.19 -0.70 4.63
N CYS A 52 -1.09 -1.87 3.98
CA CYS A 52 -0.06 -2.13 2.98
C CYS A 52 -0.12 -1.11 1.85
N HIS A 53 1.05 -0.62 1.43
CA HIS A 53 1.12 0.42 0.42
C HIS A 53 0.43 -0.06 -0.88
N PRO A 54 -0.63 0.61 -1.36
CA PRO A 54 -1.45 0.15 -2.49
C PRO A 54 -0.70 0.04 -3.83
N ARG A 55 0.49 0.63 -3.93
CA ARG A 55 1.33 0.67 -5.12
C ARG A 55 2.65 -0.08 -4.95
N ALA A 56 2.81 -0.84 -3.86
CA ALA A 56 3.96 -1.73 -3.70
C ALA A 56 3.96 -2.73 -4.86
N PRO A 57 5.07 -2.85 -5.62
CA PRO A 57 5.14 -3.62 -6.86
C PRO A 57 5.25 -5.13 -6.59
N LEU A 58 4.28 -5.69 -5.86
CA LEU A 58 4.24 -7.09 -5.45
C LEU A 58 3.44 -7.90 -6.48
N GLY A 59 4.16 -8.58 -7.36
CA GLY A 59 3.58 -9.33 -8.48
C GLY A 59 3.11 -8.43 -9.63
N ARG A 60 2.15 -8.91 -10.43
CA ARG A 60 1.67 -8.22 -11.64
C ARG A 60 0.60 -7.18 -11.31
N TRP A 61 0.65 -6.02 -11.95
CA TRP A 61 -0.46 -5.05 -11.94
C TRP A 61 -1.64 -5.56 -12.77
N SER A 62 -2.86 -5.46 -12.24
CA SER A 62 -4.08 -5.86 -12.90
C SER A 62 -5.16 -4.79 -12.76
N ARG A 63 -5.79 -4.42 -13.90
CA ARG A 63 -6.96 -3.53 -13.93
C ARG A 63 -8.25 -4.21 -13.43
N LEU A 64 -8.23 -5.53 -13.28
CA LEU A 64 -9.37 -6.31 -12.77
C LEU A 64 -9.36 -6.43 -11.26
N HIS A 65 -8.22 -6.16 -10.62
CA HIS A 65 -8.11 -6.16 -9.16
C HIS A 65 -8.53 -4.82 -8.57
N TYR A 66 -8.79 -4.82 -7.28
CA TYR A 66 -9.15 -3.67 -6.47
C TYR A 66 -8.08 -3.47 -5.39
N ARG A 67 -7.95 -2.25 -4.90
CA ARG A 67 -7.06 -1.91 -3.79
C ARG A 67 -7.77 -0.95 -2.85
N TYR A 68 -7.46 -1.03 -1.57
CA TYR A 68 -7.92 -0.07 -0.59
C TYR A 68 -6.95 1.13 -0.52
N GLU A 69 -7.47 2.33 -0.73
CA GLU A 69 -6.70 3.58 -0.70
C GLU A 69 -7.62 4.70 -0.18
N ASN A 70 -7.24 5.34 0.93
CA ASN A 70 -7.96 6.48 1.54
C ASN A 70 -9.46 6.23 1.80
N GLY A 71 -9.78 5.13 2.49
CA GLY A 71 -11.17 4.81 2.86
C GLY A 71 -12.02 4.24 1.72
N ARG A 72 -11.44 3.99 0.55
CA ARG A 72 -12.17 3.57 -0.64
C ARG A 72 -11.51 2.40 -1.34
N CYS A 73 -12.34 1.54 -1.92
CA CYS A 73 -11.89 0.49 -2.83
C CYS A 73 -11.82 1.05 -4.25
N LEU A 74 -10.61 1.05 -4.82
CA LEU A 74 -10.32 1.59 -6.14
C LEU A 74 -9.91 0.47 -7.09
N ARG A 75 -10.30 0.60 -8.35
CA ARG A 75 -9.92 -0.34 -9.40
C ARG A 75 -8.44 -0.20 -9.77
N GLY A 76 -7.81 -1.32 -10.11
CA GLY A 76 -6.38 -1.44 -10.34
C GLY A 76 -5.65 -1.85 -9.06
N GLY A 77 -4.85 -2.92 -9.11
CA GLY A 77 -4.07 -3.37 -7.97
C GLY A 77 -3.00 -4.38 -8.37
N PHE A 78 -2.03 -4.57 -7.49
CA PHE A 78 -0.99 -5.58 -7.63
C PHE A 78 -1.50 -6.91 -7.08
N VAL A 79 -1.49 -7.97 -7.91
CA VAL A 79 -2.08 -9.28 -7.58
C VAL A 79 -1.38 -9.95 -6.40
N GLY A 80 -0.07 -9.72 -6.24
CA GLY A 80 0.72 -10.25 -5.14
C GLY A 80 0.72 -9.37 -3.90
N ASN A 81 0.02 -8.23 -3.90
CA ASN A 81 -0.10 -7.39 -2.72
C ASN A 81 -1.27 -7.86 -1.85
N CYS A 82 -1.10 -7.93 -0.54
CA CYS A 82 -2.21 -8.18 0.38
C CYS A 82 -3.32 -7.13 0.25
N ASN A 83 -2.98 -5.88 -0.10
CA ASN A 83 -3.93 -4.83 -0.47
C ASN A 83 -4.39 -4.90 -1.94
N GLY A 84 -4.31 -6.09 -2.56
CA GLY A 84 -4.83 -6.39 -3.90
C GLY A 84 -5.98 -7.39 -3.82
N PHE A 85 -7.19 -6.99 -4.13
CA PHE A 85 -8.40 -7.80 -4.03
C PHE A 85 -8.91 -8.21 -5.41
N PHE A 86 -9.50 -9.40 -5.53
CA PHE A 86 -10.07 -9.87 -6.80
C PHE A 86 -11.40 -9.19 -7.15
N SER A 87 -12.08 -8.58 -6.17
CA SER A 87 -13.35 -7.89 -6.35
C SER A 87 -13.49 -6.70 -5.40
N ASP A 88 -14.37 -5.77 -5.77
CA ASP A 88 -14.74 -4.63 -4.93
C ASP A 88 -15.33 -5.09 -3.59
N VAL A 89 -16.22 -6.09 -3.63
CA VAL A 89 -16.88 -6.65 -2.44
C VAL A 89 -15.86 -7.23 -1.45
N ALA A 90 -14.84 -7.94 -1.94
CA ALA A 90 -13.77 -8.47 -1.09
C ALA A 90 -12.96 -7.35 -0.43
N CYS A 91 -12.65 -6.28 -1.17
CA CYS A 91 -11.98 -5.11 -0.61
C CYS A 91 -12.83 -4.42 0.47
N GLN A 92 -14.12 -4.20 0.20
CA GLN A 92 -15.02 -3.57 1.16
C GLN A 92 -15.18 -4.40 2.43
N ALA A 93 -15.36 -5.72 2.29
CA ALA A 93 -15.50 -6.64 3.42
C ALA A 93 -14.25 -6.65 4.31
N ALA A 94 -13.06 -6.66 3.70
CA ALA A 94 -11.80 -6.71 4.43
C ALA A 94 -11.41 -5.37 5.09
N CYS A 95 -11.61 -4.24 4.42
CA CYS A 95 -11.01 -2.96 4.83
C CYS A 95 -12.00 -1.89 5.31
N ILE A 96 -13.27 -1.96 4.88
CA ILE A 96 -14.27 -0.93 5.19
C ILE A 96 -15.28 -1.43 6.22
N ARG A 97 -15.79 -2.65 6.06
CA ARG A 97 -16.82 -3.23 6.93
C ARG A 97 -16.30 -3.85 8.23
N ALA A 98 -14.99 -3.96 8.40
CA ALA A 98 -14.39 -4.53 9.62
C ALA A 98 -14.51 -3.62 10.87
N TRP A 99 -15.02 -2.40 10.74
CA TRP A 99 -15.05 -1.39 11.80
C TRP A 99 -16.46 -0.87 12.16
N GLY A 100 -17.47 -1.76 12.18
CA GLY A 100 -18.75 -1.47 12.84
C GLY A 100 -18.83 -2.20 14.19
N PRO A 101 -19.37 -1.60 15.27
CA PRO A 101 -19.63 -2.34 16.50
C PRO A 101 -20.51 -3.54 16.15
N ARG A 102 -20.08 -4.74 16.59
CA ARG A 102 -20.99 -5.87 16.71
C ARG A 102 -22.07 -5.41 17.67
N GLY A 103 -23.30 -5.30 17.19
CA GLY A 103 -24.47 -5.00 18.01
C GLY A 103 -24.63 -5.98 19.15
#